data_AF-A0A2I8VP85-F1
#
_entry.id   AF-A0A2I8VP85-F1
#
_cell.length_a   1.000
_cell.length_b   1.000
_cell.length_c   1.000
_cell.angle_alpha   90.00
_cell.angle_beta   90.00
_cell.angle_gamma   90.00
#
_symmetry.space_group_name_H-M   'P 1'
#
loop_
_entity.id
_entity.type
_entity.pdbx_description
1 polymer ?
#
loop_
_entity_poly.entity_id
_entity_poly.type
_entity_poly.pdbx_seq_one_letter_code
_entity_poly.pdbx_strand_id
1 'polypeptide(L)'
;MGSVESVPGERSSEIGGRSWSPFGWLGRRSRTKNMGFVRLRADFEVYREEFDTLVSRAAGDGTFWERDVTDLLEKVEEALEAGRVEDGWRYFHAAQRLEIHGLEALDEREAAKRAQAATEAAENAADVERAGEPDALRTRARAIRLEALDTLGGWRKEAVEELLGADGLADDVTGEEVRAASKILHDQYEGVHLKRYYLQLQFNQLFWLGTLAGFVFVVLSILPYFDIATFFQPPFTLPVVESGETTQAQPVVTSAGFAVFVALSGMVGASLFGMRSLQKKRVSTKVAQRITGLAFTWARGLIGAISALVFYFFLQTPFVGDLGGITPALMIVVGFAAGYSERMVSRAVETVSGATTDAESD
;
A
#
# COMPACT_ATOMS: atom_id res chain seq x y z
N MET A 1 -14.74 76.74 -8.74
CA MET A 1 -13.26 76.64 -8.73
C MET A 1 -12.94 75.40 -7.92
N GLY A 2 -12.89 74.22 -8.53
CA GLY A 2 -11.69 73.56 -9.10
C GLY A 2 -11.23 72.50 -8.07
N SER A 3 -10.89 71.23 -8.34
CA SER A 3 -10.56 70.43 -9.53
C SER A 3 -10.85 68.96 -9.13
N VAL A 4 -11.54 68.12 -9.91
CA VAL A 4 -11.08 67.21 -10.98
C VAL A 4 -9.88 66.29 -10.63
N GLU A 5 -10.16 64.98 -10.70
CA GLU A 5 -9.32 63.82 -11.09
C GLU A 5 -8.28 63.22 -10.12
N SER A 6 -8.51 61.96 -9.72
CA SER A 6 -7.64 60.85 -10.16
C SER A 6 -8.29 59.46 -10.03
N VAL A 7 -8.02 58.67 -11.06
CA VAL A 7 -8.53 57.36 -11.53
C VAL A 7 -8.25 56.16 -10.59
N PRO A 8 -9.08 55.09 -10.61
CA PRO A 8 -8.82 53.84 -9.88
C PRO A 8 -7.72 52.99 -10.57
N GLY A 9 -6.70 52.62 -9.82
CA GLY A 9 -5.58 51.80 -10.29
C GLY A 9 -5.99 50.37 -10.63
N GLU A 10 -5.66 49.96 -11.85
CA GLU A 10 -5.71 48.60 -12.37
C GLU A 10 -4.94 47.62 -11.48
N ARG A 11 -5.63 46.58 -10.99
CA ARG A 11 -4.97 45.38 -10.46
C ARG A 11 -4.54 44.53 -11.64
N SER A 12 -3.27 44.63 -12.01
CA SER A 12 -2.62 43.69 -12.93
C SER A 12 -2.76 42.27 -12.38
N SER A 13 -3.54 41.45 -13.06
CA SER A 13 -3.53 40.00 -12.91
C SER A 13 -2.16 39.47 -13.34
N GLU A 14 -1.25 39.30 -12.40
CA GLU A 14 -0.07 38.45 -12.59
C GLU A 14 -0.56 37.02 -12.80
N ILE A 15 -0.79 36.68 -14.07
CA ILE A 15 -0.90 35.32 -14.56
C ILE A 15 0.50 34.73 -14.38
N GLY A 16 0.76 34.21 -13.19
CA GLY A 16 1.99 33.54 -12.83
C GLY A 16 2.30 32.45 -13.86
N GLY A 17 3.38 32.67 -14.61
CA GLY A 17 3.93 31.72 -15.55
C GLY A 17 4.21 30.41 -14.83
N ARG A 18 3.31 29.44 -15.00
CA ARG A 18 3.55 28.05 -14.62
C ARG A 18 4.66 27.54 -15.53
N SER A 19 5.90 27.63 -15.05
CA SER A 19 7.01 26.96 -15.70
C SER A 19 6.69 25.46 -15.70
N TRP A 20 6.40 24.96 -16.89
CA TRP A 20 6.22 23.54 -17.15
C TRP A 20 7.59 22.88 -16.99
N SER A 21 7.94 22.49 -15.76
CA SER A 21 9.06 21.59 -15.57
C SER A 21 8.58 20.19 -15.95
N PRO A 22 9.16 19.54 -16.98
CA PRO A 22 8.75 18.19 -17.41
C PRO A 22 9.00 17.12 -16.33
N PHE A 23 9.65 17.48 -15.22
CA PHE A 23 9.88 16.61 -14.06
C PHE A 23 9.00 16.93 -12.84
N GLY A 24 8.07 17.89 -12.91
CA GLY A 24 7.21 18.30 -11.78
C GLY A 24 6.30 17.19 -11.22
N TRP A 25 6.10 16.11 -11.98
CA TRP A 25 5.34 14.93 -11.53
C TRP A 25 6.03 14.19 -10.35
N LEU A 26 7.35 14.32 -10.20
CA LEU A 26 8.11 13.70 -9.09
C LEU A 26 7.78 14.38 -7.75
N GLY A 27 7.38 15.65 -7.76
CA GLY A 27 6.95 16.40 -6.57
C GLY A 27 5.53 16.05 -6.09
N ARG A 28 4.66 15.49 -6.94
CA ARG A 28 3.29 15.13 -6.55
C ARG A 28 3.19 13.90 -5.64
N ARG A 29 4.27 13.14 -5.45
CA ARG A 29 4.33 12.03 -4.48
C ARG A 29 4.26 12.47 -3.01
N SER A 30 4.35 13.76 -2.72
CA SER A 30 4.14 14.28 -1.35
C SER A 30 2.67 14.26 -0.91
N ARG A 31 1.69 14.40 -1.81
CA ARG A 31 0.28 14.54 -1.38
C ARG A 31 -0.37 13.27 -0.84
N THR A 32 0.03 12.07 -1.30
CA THR A 32 -0.53 10.82 -0.76
C THR A 32 0.09 10.41 0.56
N LYS A 33 1.31 10.88 0.88
CA LYS A 33 1.85 10.81 2.24
C LYS A 33 1.02 11.64 3.23
N ASN A 34 0.29 12.65 2.76
CA ASN A 34 -0.53 13.48 3.64
C ASN A 34 -1.81 12.79 4.12
N MET A 35 -2.44 11.86 3.39
CA MET A 35 -3.71 11.31 3.87
C MET A 35 -3.54 10.43 5.12
N GLY A 36 -2.49 9.60 5.15
CA GLY A 36 -2.16 8.80 6.34
C GLY A 36 -1.73 9.69 7.51
N PHE A 37 -0.94 10.73 7.23
CA PHE A 37 -0.53 11.72 8.22
C PHE A 37 -1.71 12.50 8.80
N VAL A 38 -2.59 13.04 7.94
CA VAL A 38 -3.77 13.83 8.34
C VAL A 38 -4.72 12.97 9.16
N ARG A 39 -4.96 11.74 8.75
CA ARG A 39 -5.80 10.81 9.51
C ARG A 39 -5.19 10.49 10.87
N LEU A 40 -3.92 10.06 10.90
CA LEU A 40 -3.24 9.72 12.15
C LEU A 40 -3.23 10.91 13.10
N ARG A 41 -2.95 12.12 12.58
CA ARG A 41 -2.93 13.34 13.39
C ARG A 41 -4.31 13.66 13.99
N ALA A 42 -5.38 13.54 13.20
CA ALA A 42 -6.73 13.77 13.68
C ALA A 42 -7.13 12.72 14.75
N ASP A 43 -6.87 11.44 14.49
CA ASP A 43 -7.17 10.35 15.42
C ASP A 43 -6.33 10.47 16.72
N PHE A 44 -5.07 10.90 16.59
CA PHE A 44 -4.16 11.17 17.72
C PHE A 44 -4.62 12.34 18.59
N GLU A 45 -5.01 13.47 17.99
CA GLU A 45 -5.44 14.66 18.72
C GLU A 45 -6.70 14.36 19.54
N VAL A 46 -7.68 13.66 18.97
CA VAL A 46 -8.90 13.23 19.68
C VAL A 46 -8.56 12.26 20.82
N TYR A 47 -7.75 11.24 20.54
CA TYR A 47 -7.39 10.24 21.54
C TYR A 47 -6.61 10.85 22.72
N ARG A 48 -5.75 11.84 22.48
CA ARG A 48 -5.00 12.53 23.54
C ARG A 48 -5.93 13.20 24.56
N GLU A 49 -6.98 13.86 24.08
CA GLU A 49 -8.01 14.49 24.94
C GLU A 49 -8.82 13.44 25.74
N GLU A 50 -9.21 12.34 25.08
CA GLU A 50 -9.90 11.23 25.73
C GLU A 50 -9.02 10.57 26.81
N PHE A 51 -7.74 10.39 26.52
CA PHE A 51 -6.75 9.84 27.44
C PHE A 51 -6.54 10.74 28.67
N ASP A 52 -6.38 12.04 28.49
CA ASP A 52 -6.23 13.00 29.60
C ASP A 52 -7.48 12.97 30.53
N THR A 53 -8.67 12.81 29.93
CA THR A 53 -9.93 12.64 30.66
C THR A 53 -9.95 11.32 31.45
N LEU A 54 -9.49 10.23 30.84
CA LEU A 54 -9.40 8.93 31.49
C LEU A 54 -8.45 8.96 32.70
N VAL A 55 -7.24 9.52 32.53
CA VAL A 55 -6.25 9.69 33.60
C VAL A 55 -6.83 10.50 34.77
N SER A 56 -7.50 11.61 34.47
CA SER A 56 -8.17 12.46 35.46
C SER A 56 -9.24 11.70 36.25
N ARG A 57 -10.05 10.88 35.58
CA ARG A 57 -11.11 10.06 36.22
C ARG A 57 -10.55 8.91 37.05
N ALA A 58 -9.52 8.24 36.56
CA ALA A 58 -8.85 7.17 37.27
C ALA A 58 -8.12 7.69 38.54
N ALA A 59 -7.87 9.01 38.65
CA ALA A 59 -6.93 9.62 39.60
C ALA A 59 -5.58 8.90 39.56
N GLY A 60 -5.12 8.68 38.34
CA GLY A 60 -3.97 7.82 38.07
C GLY A 60 -2.62 8.43 38.39
N ASP A 61 -2.47 9.37 39.34
CA ASP A 61 -1.24 10.12 39.63
C ASP A 61 0.00 9.20 39.66
N GLY A 62 0.69 9.09 38.52
CA GLY A 62 1.94 8.34 38.38
C GLY A 62 1.80 6.81 38.25
N THR A 63 0.65 6.32 37.80
CA THR A 63 0.51 4.89 37.46
C THR A 63 1.39 4.51 36.26
N PHE A 64 1.84 3.26 36.19
CA PHE A 64 2.77 2.83 35.14
C PHE A 64 2.19 3.01 33.73
N TRP A 65 0.90 2.76 33.56
CA TRP A 65 0.24 2.85 32.24
C TRP A 65 0.10 4.30 31.78
N GLU A 66 -0.15 5.25 32.69
CA GLU A 66 -0.21 6.68 32.36
C GLU A 66 1.11 7.13 31.74
N ARG A 67 2.23 6.84 32.43
CA ARG A 67 3.57 7.18 31.97
C ARG A 67 3.89 6.52 30.64
N ASP A 68 3.67 5.20 30.54
CA ASP A 68 4.04 4.45 29.34
C ASP A 68 3.18 4.85 28.11
N VAL A 69 1.89 5.19 28.31
CA VAL A 69 1.05 5.75 27.24
C VAL A 69 1.52 7.15 26.85
N THR A 70 1.83 8.02 27.82
CA THR A 70 2.36 9.37 27.55
C THR A 70 3.64 9.31 26.71
N ASP A 71 4.60 8.45 27.10
CA ASP A 71 5.85 8.21 26.36
C ASP A 71 5.59 7.72 24.92
N LEU A 72 4.54 6.91 24.71
CA LEU A 72 4.15 6.45 23.38
C LEU A 72 3.52 7.57 22.56
N LEU A 73 2.67 8.41 23.15
CA LEU A 73 2.06 9.55 22.49
C LEU A 73 3.09 10.60 22.08
N GLU A 74 4.12 10.85 22.89
CA GLU A 74 5.27 11.67 22.50
C GLU A 74 6.00 11.08 21.29
N LYS A 75 6.22 9.76 21.26
CA LYS A 75 6.81 9.07 20.10
C LYS A 75 5.94 9.13 18.84
N VAL A 76 4.60 9.17 18.99
CA VAL A 76 3.69 9.41 17.86
C VAL A 76 3.95 10.80 17.27
N GLU A 77 4.05 11.82 18.12
CA GLU A 77 4.31 13.21 17.72
C GLU A 77 5.69 13.34 17.02
N GLU A 78 6.75 12.80 17.61
CA GLU A 78 8.09 12.74 17.00
C GLU A 78 8.08 12.03 15.63
N ALA A 79 7.33 10.92 15.51
CA ALA A 79 7.22 10.18 14.26
C ALA A 79 6.45 10.98 13.20
N LEU A 80 5.39 11.69 13.58
CA LEU A 80 4.64 12.57 12.69
C LEU A 80 5.52 13.73 12.19
N GLU A 81 6.26 14.40 13.08
CA GLU A 81 7.20 15.48 12.73
C GLU A 81 8.29 15.01 11.76
N ALA A 82 8.83 13.82 11.98
CA ALA A 82 9.81 13.19 11.09
C ALA A 82 9.21 12.64 9.77
N GLY A 83 7.88 12.72 9.59
CA GLY A 83 7.17 12.15 8.43
C GLY A 83 7.17 10.62 8.38
N ARG A 84 7.47 9.96 9.52
CA ARG A 84 7.48 8.50 9.71
C ARG A 84 6.09 8.02 10.13
N VAL A 85 5.10 8.24 9.27
CA VAL A 85 3.67 7.94 9.53
C VAL A 85 3.43 6.50 10.01
N GLU A 86 4.15 5.53 9.46
CA GLU A 86 4.02 4.12 9.85
C GLU A 86 4.49 3.85 11.29
N ASP A 87 5.58 4.49 11.72
CA ASP A 87 6.05 4.37 13.11
C ASP A 87 5.03 5.02 14.05
N GLY A 88 4.46 6.17 13.64
CA GLY A 88 3.40 6.85 14.38
C GLY A 88 2.16 5.96 14.61
N TRP A 89 1.66 5.27 13.58
CA TRP A 89 0.55 4.31 13.75
C TRP A 89 0.88 3.18 14.73
N ARG A 90 2.11 2.68 14.72
CA ARG A 90 2.54 1.59 15.62
C ARG A 90 2.59 2.05 17.08
N TYR A 91 3.14 3.24 17.33
CA TYR A 91 3.14 3.83 18.68
C TYR A 91 1.72 4.15 19.15
N PHE A 92 0.87 4.67 18.26
CA PHE A 92 -0.52 5.00 18.56
C PHE A 92 -1.34 3.78 18.97
N HIS A 93 -1.28 2.70 18.17
CA HIS A 93 -1.95 1.46 18.52
C HIS A 93 -1.38 0.79 19.77
N ALA A 94 -0.08 0.97 20.06
CA ALA A 94 0.49 0.51 21.32
C ALA A 94 -0.09 1.28 22.52
N ALA A 95 -0.25 2.60 22.40
CA ALA A 95 -0.88 3.44 23.42
C ALA A 95 -2.34 2.99 23.67
N GLN A 96 -3.12 2.78 22.61
CA GLN A 96 -4.51 2.31 22.71
C GLN A 96 -4.65 0.94 23.40
N ARG A 97 -3.65 0.06 23.28
CA ARG A 97 -3.66 -1.22 23.99
C ARG A 97 -3.39 -1.06 25.49
N LEU A 98 -2.51 -0.12 25.86
CA LEU A 98 -2.18 0.16 27.26
C LEU A 98 -3.31 0.91 27.98
N GLU A 99 -4.14 1.68 27.25
CA GLU A 99 -5.36 2.35 27.75
C GLU A 99 -6.27 1.41 28.55
N ILE A 100 -6.33 0.13 28.16
CA ILE A 100 -7.21 -0.86 28.79
C ILE A 100 -6.86 -1.04 30.28
N HIS A 101 -5.60 -0.85 30.68
CA HIS A 101 -5.21 -0.83 32.10
C HIS A 101 -5.81 0.36 32.86
N GLY A 102 -5.92 1.52 32.20
CA GLY A 102 -6.58 2.69 32.78
C GLY A 102 -8.09 2.48 32.94
N LEU A 103 -8.72 1.80 31.99
CA LEU A 103 -10.14 1.43 32.07
C LEU A 103 -10.40 0.43 33.21
N GLU A 104 -9.57 -0.61 33.36
CA GLU A 104 -9.67 -1.53 34.50
C GLU A 104 -9.55 -0.79 35.83
N ALA A 105 -8.56 0.11 35.96
CA ALA A 105 -8.37 0.89 37.18
C ALA A 105 -9.56 1.83 37.47
N LEU A 106 -10.19 2.38 36.43
CA LEU A 106 -11.39 3.21 36.57
C LEU A 106 -12.57 2.37 37.07
N ASP A 107 -12.82 1.21 36.46
CA ASP A 107 -13.96 0.35 36.81
C ASP A 107 -13.80 -0.24 38.22
N GLU A 108 -12.59 -0.65 38.63
CA GLU A 108 -12.29 -1.08 40.01
C GLU A 108 -12.62 0.03 41.02
N ARG A 109 -12.25 1.27 40.70
CA ARG A 109 -12.51 2.41 41.56
C ARG A 109 -13.98 2.77 41.63
N GLU A 110 -14.68 2.74 40.50
CA GLU A 110 -16.13 2.97 40.46
C GLU A 110 -16.88 1.86 41.21
N ALA A 111 -16.45 0.61 41.10
CA ALA A 111 -16.98 -0.50 41.89
C ALA A 111 -16.75 -0.28 43.39
N ALA A 112 -15.57 0.17 43.80
CA ALA A 112 -15.29 0.51 45.20
C ALA A 112 -16.20 1.65 45.72
N LYS A 113 -16.39 2.71 44.92
CA LYS A 113 -17.33 3.81 45.26
C LYS A 113 -18.76 3.32 45.37
N ARG A 114 -19.21 2.43 44.48
CA ARG A 114 -20.55 1.82 44.53
C ARG A 114 -20.71 0.96 45.77
N ALA A 115 -19.72 0.16 46.14
CA ALA A 115 -19.76 -0.65 47.36
C ALA A 115 -19.84 0.21 48.63
N GLN A 116 -19.07 1.30 48.69
CA GLN A 116 -19.15 2.28 49.76
C GLN A 116 -20.54 2.93 49.82
N ALA A 117 -21.03 3.45 48.70
CA ALA A 117 -22.35 4.08 48.61
C ALA A 117 -23.49 3.10 48.94
N ALA A 118 -23.37 1.82 48.57
CA ALA A 118 -24.33 0.78 48.93
C ALA A 118 -24.33 0.49 50.44
N THR A 119 -23.16 0.53 51.08
CA THR A 119 -23.03 0.40 52.54
C THR A 119 -23.71 1.58 53.24
N GLU A 120 -23.43 2.81 52.80
CA GLU A 120 -24.06 4.04 53.31
C GLU A 120 -25.57 4.09 53.01
N ALA A 121 -26.03 3.52 51.89
CA ALA A 121 -27.45 3.50 51.53
C ALA A 121 -28.24 2.39 52.21
N ALA A 122 -27.62 1.23 52.50
CA ALA A 122 -28.23 0.20 53.33
C ALA A 122 -28.54 0.72 54.74
N GLU A 123 -27.76 1.68 55.22
CA GLU A 123 -28.05 2.42 56.46
C GLU A 123 -29.24 3.39 56.32
N ASN A 124 -29.63 3.78 55.09
CA ASN A 124 -30.61 4.83 54.79
C ASN A 124 -31.81 4.34 53.93
N ALA A 125 -32.17 3.06 54.05
CA ALA A 125 -33.01 2.22 53.17
C ALA A 125 -34.35 2.78 52.59
N ALA A 126 -34.34 3.78 51.71
CA ALA A 126 -35.55 4.17 50.96
C ALA A 126 -35.40 4.36 49.44
N ASP A 127 -34.27 4.83 48.90
CA ASP A 127 -34.26 5.27 47.48
C ASP A 127 -32.98 4.93 46.71
N VAL A 128 -32.73 3.66 46.40
CA VAL A 128 -31.63 3.28 45.48
C VAL A 128 -32.11 2.35 44.38
N GLU A 129 -32.96 2.89 43.51
CA GLU A 129 -33.07 2.42 42.14
C GLU A 129 -32.14 3.31 41.29
N ARG A 130 -30.82 3.19 41.49
CA ARG A 130 -29.84 4.02 40.79
C ARG A 130 -29.39 3.29 39.52
N ALA A 131 -29.77 3.88 38.39
CA ALA A 131 -29.39 3.49 37.04
C ALA A 131 -27.89 3.14 36.97
N GLY A 132 -27.59 1.92 36.52
CA GLY A 132 -26.22 1.47 36.31
C GLY A 132 -25.53 2.36 35.29
N GLU A 133 -24.57 3.16 35.77
CA GLU A 133 -23.65 3.87 34.90
C GLU A 133 -22.93 2.84 34.02
N PRO A 134 -22.88 3.03 32.70
CA PRO A 134 -22.30 2.05 31.80
C PRO A 134 -20.83 1.81 32.14
N ASP A 135 -20.52 0.56 32.44
CA ASP A 135 -19.17 0.05 32.68
C ASP A 135 -18.24 0.42 31.51
N ALA A 136 -17.16 1.15 31.80
CA ALA A 136 -16.33 1.77 30.77
C ALA A 136 -15.62 0.69 29.93
N LEU A 137 -15.15 -0.36 30.58
CA LEU A 137 -14.58 -1.55 29.93
C LEU A 137 -15.60 -2.25 29.04
N ARG A 138 -16.85 -2.44 29.49
CA ARG A 138 -17.91 -3.05 28.67
C ARG A 138 -18.23 -2.22 27.42
N THR A 139 -18.22 -0.89 27.54
CA THR A 139 -18.38 0.02 26.39
C THR A 139 -17.23 -0.14 25.40
N ARG A 140 -15.99 -0.21 25.88
CA ARG A 140 -14.79 -0.45 25.05
C ARG A 140 -14.81 -1.82 24.38
N ALA A 141 -15.17 -2.87 25.10
CA ALA A 141 -15.29 -4.23 24.59
C ALA A 141 -16.33 -4.31 23.46
N ARG A 142 -17.47 -3.62 23.62
CA ARG A 142 -18.49 -3.52 22.57
C ARG A 142 -17.95 -2.84 21.32
N ALA A 143 -17.22 -1.74 21.47
CA ALA A 143 -16.62 -1.02 20.34
C ALA A 143 -15.62 -1.90 19.58
N ILE A 144 -14.68 -2.54 20.29
CA ILE A 144 -13.69 -3.47 19.71
C ILE A 144 -14.39 -4.62 18.98
N ARG A 145 -15.43 -5.22 19.59
CA ARG A 145 -16.19 -6.30 18.96
C ARG A 145 -16.82 -5.84 17.66
N LEU A 146 -17.53 -4.72 17.65
CA LEU A 146 -18.19 -4.20 16.45
C LEU A 146 -17.17 -3.93 15.32
N GLU A 147 -16.05 -3.29 15.65
CA GLU A 147 -14.99 -3.00 14.68
C GLU A 147 -14.31 -4.28 14.16
N ALA A 148 -14.10 -5.26 15.04
CA ALA A 148 -13.53 -6.54 14.69
C ALA A 148 -14.44 -7.37 13.78
N LEU A 149 -15.75 -7.37 14.03
CA LEU A 149 -16.71 -8.10 13.18
C LEU A 149 -16.83 -7.51 11.77
N ASP A 150 -16.61 -6.21 11.63
CA ASP A 150 -16.59 -5.52 10.33
C ASP A 150 -15.26 -5.72 9.59
N THR A 151 -14.14 -5.69 10.33
CA THR A 151 -12.79 -5.63 9.73
C THR A 151 -12.13 -7.01 9.59
N LEU A 152 -12.39 -7.94 10.52
CA LEU A 152 -11.71 -9.24 10.58
C LEU A 152 -12.49 -10.32 9.82
N GLY A 153 -11.77 -11.35 9.37
CA GLY A 153 -12.37 -12.54 8.76
C GLY A 153 -11.61 -13.82 9.12
N GLY A 154 -12.29 -14.96 8.96
CA GLY A 154 -11.79 -16.29 9.33
C GLY A 154 -11.46 -16.40 10.82
N TRP A 155 -10.43 -17.18 11.15
CA TRP A 155 -10.04 -17.48 12.55
C TRP A 155 -9.83 -16.26 13.45
N ARG A 156 -9.45 -15.09 12.92
CA ARG A 156 -9.26 -13.87 13.75
C ARG A 156 -10.57 -13.30 14.23
N LYS A 157 -11.61 -13.37 13.40
CA LYS A 157 -12.96 -12.96 13.76
C LYS A 157 -13.51 -13.92 14.81
N GLU A 158 -13.39 -15.23 14.54
CA GLU A 158 -13.79 -16.31 15.45
C GLU A 158 -13.10 -16.18 16.82
N ALA A 159 -11.80 -15.89 16.86
CA ALA A 159 -11.07 -15.68 18.11
C ALA A 159 -11.58 -14.47 18.90
N VAL A 160 -11.98 -13.38 18.24
CA VAL A 160 -12.58 -12.22 18.94
C VAL A 160 -14.00 -12.53 19.41
N GLU A 161 -14.78 -13.29 18.63
CA GLU A 161 -16.09 -13.81 19.04
C GLU A 161 -15.98 -14.77 20.23
N GLU A 162 -14.93 -15.59 20.30
CA GLU A 162 -14.66 -16.46 21.46
C GLU A 162 -14.30 -15.65 22.71
N LEU A 163 -13.46 -14.60 22.56
CA LEU A 163 -13.03 -13.76 23.69
C LEU A 163 -14.12 -12.82 24.21
N LEU A 164 -14.98 -12.29 23.34
CA LEU A 164 -15.95 -11.25 23.71
C LEU A 164 -17.42 -11.70 23.63
N GLY A 165 -17.68 -12.93 23.15
CA GLY A 165 -19.00 -13.52 22.96
C GLY A 165 -19.46 -13.59 21.50
N ALA A 166 -19.94 -14.77 21.10
CA ALA A 166 -20.36 -15.07 19.73
C ALA A 166 -21.69 -14.39 19.36
N ASP A 167 -22.72 -14.54 20.21
CA ASP A 167 -24.07 -14.01 19.95
C ASP A 167 -24.30 -12.59 20.50
N GLY A 168 -23.29 -12.00 21.13
CA GLY A 168 -23.38 -10.72 21.80
C GLY A 168 -22.14 -10.46 22.63
N LEU A 169 -22.13 -9.34 23.36
CA LEU A 169 -21.07 -9.11 24.35
C LEU A 169 -21.36 -9.97 25.59
N ALA A 170 -20.41 -10.79 26.02
CA ALA A 170 -20.54 -11.56 27.26
C ALA A 170 -20.80 -10.64 28.47
N ASP A 171 -21.48 -11.17 29.49
CA ASP A 171 -21.85 -10.38 30.66
C ASP A 171 -20.68 -10.15 31.63
N ASP A 172 -19.67 -11.01 31.58
CA ASP A 172 -18.54 -11.11 32.50
C ASP A 172 -17.19 -10.86 31.81
N VAL A 173 -17.17 -10.03 30.76
CA VAL A 173 -15.96 -9.70 30.00
C VAL A 173 -14.88 -9.10 30.91
N THR A 174 -13.73 -9.76 30.94
CA THR A 174 -12.56 -9.33 31.70
C THR A 174 -11.67 -8.39 30.87
N GLY A 175 -10.88 -7.54 31.54
CA GLY A 175 -9.98 -6.65 30.83
C GLY A 175 -8.83 -7.39 30.11
N GLU A 176 -8.50 -8.62 30.52
CA GLU A 176 -7.58 -9.49 29.80
C GLU A 176 -8.14 -9.92 28.43
N GLU A 177 -9.42 -10.31 28.37
CA GLU A 177 -10.09 -10.67 27.11
C GLU A 177 -10.20 -9.45 26.18
N VAL A 178 -10.52 -8.27 26.72
CA VAL A 178 -10.53 -7.02 25.93
C VAL A 178 -9.15 -6.70 25.36
N ARG A 179 -8.08 -6.87 26.16
CA ARG A 179 -6.70 -6.70 25.67
C ARG A 179 -6.35 -7.70 24.58
N ALA A 180 -6.70 -8.97 24.77
CA ALA A 180 -6.42 -10.01 23.78
C ALA A 180 -7.16 -9.74 22.46
N ALA A 181 -8.45 -9.38 22.53
CA ALA A 181 -9.24 -9.01 21.36
C ALA A 181 -8.71 -7.76 20.66
N SER A 182 -8.38 -6.72 21.43
CA SER A 182 -7.76 -5.48 20.93
C SER A 182 -6.44 -5.78 20.22
N LYS A 183 -5.60 -6.66 20.78
CA LYS A 183 -4.34 -7.07 20.15
C LYS A 183 -4.58 -7.75 18.79
N ILE A 184 -5.53 -8.68 18.69
CA ILE A 184 -5.86 -9.35 17.42
C ILE A 184 -6.31 -8.34 16.36
N LEU A 185 -7.15 -7.38 16.74
CA LEU A 185 -7.62 -6.32 15.86
C LEU A 185 -6.46 -5.43 15.37
N HIS A 186 -5.62 -4.96 16.29
CA HIS A 186 -4.47 -4.11 15.97
C HIS A 186 -3.40 -4.84 15.13
N ASP A 187 -3.12 -6.12 15.41
CA ASP A 187 -2.21 -6.94 14.62
C ASP A 187 -2.69 -7.06 13.16
N GLN A 188 -4.00 -7.08 12.94
CA GLN A 188 -4.57 -7.05 11.58
C GLN A 188 -4.32 -5.69 10.91
N TYR A 189 -4.53 -4.57 11.60
CA TYR A 189 -4.22 -3.24 11.05
C TYR A 189 -2.75 -3.14 10.66
N GLU A 190 -1.84 -3.48 11.57
CA GLU A 190 -0.39 -3.51 11.30
C GLU A 190 -0.07 -4.39 10.08
N GLY A 191 -0.68 -5.58 9.99
CA GLY A 191 -0.52 -6.49 8.87
C GLY A 191 -0.97 -5.91 7.53
N VAL A 192 -2.12 -5.23 7.50
CA VAL A 192 -2.66 -4.57 6.29
C VAL A 192 -1.77 -3.41 5.85
N HIS A 193 -1.36 -2.56 6.79
CA HIS A 193 -0.50 -1.40 6.53
C HIS A 193 0.85 -1.81 5.97
N LEU A 194 1.55 -2.72 6.66
CA LEU A 194 2.83 -3.26 6.20
C LEU A 194 2.71 -3.88 4.81
N LYS A 195 1.64 -4.64 4.56
CA LYS A 195 1.43 -5.25 3.25
C LYS A 195 1.20 -4.22 2.15
N ARG A 196 0.42 -3.17 2.40
CA ARG A 196 0.21 -2.07 1.44
C ARG A 196 1.53 -1.38 1.12
N TYR A 197 2.36 -1.12 2.13
CA TYR A 197 3.69 -0.56 1.97
C TYR A 197 4.57 -1.43 1.06
N TYR A 198 4.62 -2.75 1.29
CA TYR A 198 5.39 -3.67 0.44
C TYR A 198 4.87 -3.73 -0.99
N LEU A 199 3.56 -3.77 -1.19
CA LEU A 199 2.96 -3.76 -2.52
C LEU A 199 3.30 -2.46 -3.27
N GLN A 200 3.28 -1.33 -2.57
CA GLN A 200 3.67 -0.04 -3.14
C GLN A 200 5.16 0.02 -3.49
N LEU A 201 6.02 -0.56 -2.65
CA LEU A 201 7.45 -0.66 -2.93
C LEU A 201 7.71 -1.53 -4.17
N GLN A 202 7.11 -2.73 -4.25
CA GLN A 202 7.20 -3.62 -5.41
C GLN A 202 6.66 -2.95 -6.68
N PHE A 203 5.53 -2.25 -6.57
CA PHE A 203 4.97 -1.48 -7.68
C PHE A 203 5.95 -0.41 -8.16
N ASN A 204 6.54 0.36 -7.25
CA ASN A 204 7.51 1.40 -7.59
C ASN A 204 8.78 0.81 -8.23
N GLN A 205 9.26 -0.34 -7.76
CA GLN A 205 10.40 -1.03 -8.37
C GLN A 205 10.09 -1.51 -9.79
N LEU A 206 8.94 -2.14 -10.02
CA LEU A 206 8.50 -2.55 -11.36
C LEU A 206 8.31 -1.34 -12.29
N PHE A 207 7.75 -0.26 -11.77
CA PHE A 207 7.60 0.98 -12.50
C PHE A 207 8.95 1.54 -12.97
N TRP A 208 9.93 1.62 -12.06
CA TRP A 208 11.27 2.10 -12.40
C TRP A 208 11.99 1.16 -13.37
N LEU A 209 11.87 -0.15 -13.19
CA LEU A 209 12.45 -1.14 -14.09
C LEU A 209 11.90 -0.98 -15.51
N GLY A 210 10.58 -0.88 -15.66
CA GLY A 210 9.93 -0.66 -16.95
C GLY A 210 10.30 0.68 -17.58
N THR A 211 10.32 1.74 -16.77
CA THR A 211 10.70 3.10 -17.22
C THR A 211 12.15 3.14 -17.69
N LEU A 212 13.07 2.54 -16.93
CA LEU A 212 14.49 2.49 -17.28
C LEU A 212 14.71 1.65 -18.54
N ALA A 213 14.07 0.47 -18.65
CA ALA A 213 14.16 -0.36 -19.86
C ALA A 213 13.61 0.38 -21.09
N GLY A 214 12.47 1.07 -20.96
CA GLY A 214 11.90 1.90 -22.03
C GLY A 214 12.79 3.10 -22.38
N PHE A 215 13.40 3.75 -21.39
CA PHE A 215 14.35 4.83 -21.62
C PHE A 215 15.60 4.36 -22.37
N VAL A 216 16.21 3.25 -21.93
CA VAL A 216 17.36 2.62 -22.60
C VAL A 216 16.97 2.22 -24.02
N PHE A 217 15.78 1.65 -24.23
CA PHE A 217 15.26 1.33 -25.56
C PHE A 217 15.23 2.56 -26.49
N VAL A 218 14.71 3.69 -26.00
CA VAL A 218 14.65 4.94 -26.78
C VAL A 218 16.05 5.48 -27.07
N VAL A 219 16.93 5.53 -26.07
CA VAL A 219 18.31 6.00 -26.25
C VAL A 219 19.05 5.15 -27.29
N LEU A 220 19.01 3.82 -27.16
CA LEU A 220 19.66 2.90 -28.11
C LEU A 220 19.06 3.02 -29.52
N SER A 221 17.78 3.36 -29.65
CA SER A 221 17.16 3.60 -30.96
C SER A 221 17.67 4.87 -31.63
N ILE A 222 18.15 5.85 -30.84
CA ILE A 222 18.57 7.17 -31.31
C ILE A 222 20.09 7.22 -31.60
N LEU A 223 20.92 6.51 -30.83
CA LEU A 223 22.38 6.53 -30.99
C LEU A 223 22.93 6.29 -32.41
N PRO A 224 22.34 5.40 -33.24
CA PRO A 224 22.87 5.13 -34.58
C PRO A 224 22.79 6.34 -35.51
N TYR A 225 21.87 7.26 -35.25
CA TYR A 225 21.73 8.50 -36.03
C TYR A 225 22.85 9.51 -35.78
N PHE A 226 23.67 9.30 -34.75
CA PHE A 226 24.81 10.14 -34.41
C PHE A 226 26.16 9.48 -34.73
N ASP A 227 26.17 8.32 -35.38
CA ASP A 227 27.37 7.53 -35.66
C ASP A 227 28.14 7.11 -34.39
N ILE A 228 27.47 7.09 -33.23
CA ILE A 228 28.08 6.75 -31.93
C ILE A 228 28.05 5.23 -31.68
N ALA A 229 27.09 4.51 -32.28
CA ALA A 229 26.87 3.09 -31.98
C ALA A 229 26.26 2.32 -33.16
N THR A 230 27.06 2.07 -34.20
CA THR A 230 26.65 1.32 -35.40
C THR A 230 26.26 -0.15 -35.13
N PHE A 231 26.63 -0.70 -33.98
CA PHE A 231 26.24 -2.04 -33.55
C PHE A 231 24.72 -2.19 -33.34
N PHE A 232 24.06 -1.15 -32.83
CA PHE A 232 22.62 -1.15 -32.62
C PHE A 232 21.94 -0.70 -33.90
N GLN A 233 21.41 -1.61 -34.70
CA GLN A 233 20.57 -1.19 -35.82
C GLN A 233 19.21 -0.71 -35.28
N PRO A 234 18.73 0.48 -35.68
CA PRO A 234 17.51 1.04 -35.13
C PRO A 234 16.33 0.11 -35.46
N PRO A 235 15.44 -0.19 -34.50
CA PRO A 235 14.31 -1.09 -34.70
C PRO A 235 13.27 -0.53 -35.67
N PHE A 236 13.28 0.79 -35.84
CA PHE A 236 12.40 1.53 -36.73
C PHE A 236 13.25 2.39 -37.66
N THR A 237 12.95 2.32 -38.94
CA THR A 237 13.64 3.13 -39.94
C THR A 237 12.91 4.45 -40.08
N LEU A 238 13.62 5.54 -39.79
CA LEU A 238 13.18 6.86 -40.19
C LEU A 238 13.50 7.02 -41.67
N PRO A 239 12.57 7.51 -42.51
CA PRO A 239 12.89 7.84 -43.89
C PRO A 239 13.96 8.92 -43.89
N VAL A 240 15.17 8.58 -44.33
CA VAL A 240 16.24 9.54 -44.56
C VAL A 240 16.10 10.00 -46.01
N VAL A 241 15.91 11.31 -46.19
CA VAL A 241 15.90 11.93 -47.52
C VAL A 241 17.33 12.38 -47.81
N GLU A 242 18.05 11.60 -48.60
CA GLU A 242 19.39 11.95 -49.04
C GLU A 242 19.33 12.25 -50.54
N SER A 243 19.73 13.46 -50.93
CA SER A 243 19.77 13.89 -52.35
C SER A 243 18.44 13.79 -53.13
N GLY A 244 17.29 13.84 -52.43
CA GLY A 244 15.96 13.79 -53.05
C GLY A 244 15.41 12.39 -53.30
N GLU A 245 16.18 11.33 -53.00
CA GLU A 245 15.69 9.94 -52.99
C GLU A 245 15.40 9.50 -51.55
N THR A 246 14.23 8.90 -51.34
CA THR A 246 13.86 8.34 -50.03
C THR A 246 14.29 6.88 -49.99
N THR A 247 15.47 6.60 -49.45
CA THR A 247 15.95 5.23 -49.29
C THR A 247 15.47 4.68 -47.96
N GLN A 248 14.49 3.77 -47.98
CA GLN A 248 14.11 2.99 -46.79
C GLN A 248 15.02 1.77 -46.69
N ALA A 249 16.11 1.87 -45.92
CA ALA A 249 16.86 0.69 -45.52
C ALA A 249 15.92 -0.21 -44.69
N GLN A 250 15.79 -1.49 -45.06
CA GLN A 250 15.06 -2.45 -44.24
C GLN A 250 15.95 -2.82 -43.04
N PRO A 251 15.45 -2.79 -41.79
CA PRO A 251 16.28 -3.08 -40.63
C PRO A 251 16.61 -4.59 -40.60
N VAL A 252 17.86 -4.94 -40.27
CA VAL A 252 18.31 -6.34 -40.26
C VAL A 252 17.90 -7.00 -38.96
N VAL A 253 16.76 -7.71 -39.01
CA VAL A 253 16.16 -8.43 -37.87
C VAL A 253 17.00 -9.60 -37.36
N THR A 254 18.04 -10.03 -38.08
CA THR A 254 18.96 -11.10 -37.64
C THR A 254 20.15 -10.62 -36.82
N SER A 255 20.29 -9.29 -36.65
CA SER A 255 21.41 -8.73 -35.91
C SER A 255 21.29 -8.95 -34.39
N ALA A 256 22.44 -9.15 -33.73
CA ALA A 256 22.50 -9.23 -32.27
C ALA A 256 22.00 -7.94 -31.59
N GLY A 257 22.23 -6.78 -32.22
CA GLY A 257 21.69 -5.49 -31.77
C GLY A 257 20.16 -5.48 -31.75
N PHE A 258 19.51 -6.05 -32.77
CA PHE A 258 18.05 -6.17 -32.81
C PHE A 258 17.50 -7.06 -31.68
N ALA A 259 18.19 -8.15 -31.35
CA ALA A 259 17.82 -9.01 -30.22
C ALA A 259 17.75 -8.26 -28.87
N VAL A 260 18.63 -7.26 -28.67
CA VAL A 260 18.61 -6.40 -27.47
C VAL A 260 17.31 -5.59 -27.40
N PHE A 261 16.82 -5.04 -28.50
CA PHE A 261 15.55 -4.32 -28.53
C PHE A 261 14.37 -5.23 -28.20
N VAL A 262 14.37 -6.47 -28.70
CA VAL A 262 13.33 -7.46 -28.38
C VAL A 262 13.38 -7.85 -26.90
N ALA A 263 14.57 -8.05 -26.33
CA ALA A 263 14.75 -8.31 -24.91
C ALA A 263 14.26 -7.15 -24.01
N LEU A 264 14.64 -5.91 -24.35
CA LEU A 264 14.18 -4.71 -23.64
C LEU A 264 12.66 -4.55 -23.73
N SER A 265 12.07 -4.81 -24.90
CA SER A 265 10.61 -4.84 -25.08
C SER A 265 9.94 -5.86 -24.16
N GLY A 266 10.53 -7.06 -24.04
CA GLY A 266 10.09 -8.09 -23.08
C GLY A 266 10.16 -7.66 -21.62
N MET A 267 11.22 -6.95 -21.22
CA MET A 267 11.33 -6.38 -19.87
C MET A 267 10.22 -5.36 -19.58
N VAL A 268 9.94 -4.48 -20.54
CA VAL A 268 8.86 -3.48 -20.43
C VAL A 268 7.51 -4.19 -20.29
N GLY A 269 7.24 -5.20 -21.13
CA GLY A 269 6.04 -6.04 -21.03
C GLY A 269 5.90 -6.65 -19.62
N ALA A 270 6.93 -7.36 -19.15
CA ALA A 270 6.94 -7.99 -17.84
C ALA A 270 6.69 -7.00 -16.69
N SER A 271 7.22 -5.78 -16.79
CA SER A 271 7.01 -4.73 -15.78
C SER A 271 5.56 -4.24 -15.70
N LEU A 272 4.92 -3.97 -16.85
CA LEU A 272 3.54 -3.48 -16.92
C LEU A 272 2.55 -4.53 -16.40
N PHE A 273 2.75 -5.78 -16.80
CA PHE A 273 1.90 -6.88 -16.34
C PHE A 273 2.16 -7.26 -14.89
N GLY A 274 3.40 -7.11 -14.42
CA GLY A 274 3.75 -7.19 -13.00
C GLY A 274 2.98 -6.16 -12.19
N MET A 275 2.93 -4.90 -12.63
CA MET A 275 2.17 -3.83 -11.97
C MET A 275 0.66 -4.14 -11.93
N ARG A 276 0.08 -4.59 -13.06
CA ARG A 276 -1.33 -5.02 -13.12
C ARG A 276 -1.59 -6.25 -12.23
N SER A 277 -0.59 -7.11 -12.02
CA SER A 277 -0.66 -8.24 -11.08
C SER A 277 -0.94 -7.78 -9.66
N LEU A 278 -0.14 -6.82 -9.21
CA LEU A 278 -0.16 -6.33 -7.83
C LEU A 278 -1.49 -5.65 -7.51
N GLN A 279 -2.11 -4.99 -8.49
CA GLN A 279 -3.44 -4.40 -8.34
C GLN A 279 -4.55 -5.43 -8.11
N LYS A 280 -4.42 -6.64 -8.67
CA LYS A 280 -5.46 -7.68 -8.59
C LYS A 280 -5.28 -8.63 -7.41
N LYS A 281 -4.09 -8.69 -6.80
CA LYS A 281 -3.85 -9.56 -5.64
C LYS A 281 -4.65 -9.02 -4.44
N ARG A 282 -5.77 -9.67 -4.12
CA ARG A 282 -6.48 -9.46 -2.85
C ARG A 282 -5.50 -9.68 -1.70
N VAL A 283 -5.60 -8.84 -0.69
CA VAL A 283 -4.67 -8.81 0.44
C VAL A 283 -4.94 -10.02 1.34
N SER A 284 -4.48 -11.21 0.94
CA SER A 284 -4.51 -12.39 1.82
C SER A 284 -3.57 -12.18 3.01
N THR A 285 -4.05 -12.46 4.22
CA THR A 285 -3.36 -12.21 5.49
C THR A 285 -2.42 -13.34 5.91
N LYS A 286 -2.25 -14.38 5.09
CA LYS A 286 -1.28 -15.45 5.38
C LYS A 286 0.15 -14.91 5.24
N VAL A 287 0.78 -14.75 6.39
CA VAL A 287 2.15 -14.27 6.60
C VAL A 287 3.13 -15.30 6.05
N ALA A 288 3.76 -15.01 4.92
CA ALA A 288 4.99 -15.68 4.52
C ALA A 288 5.84 -14.79 3.59
N GLN A 289 7.11 -14.67 3.98
CA GLN A 289 8.28 -14.28 3.18
C GLN A 289 8.58 -12.79 3.00
N ARG A 290 9.24 -12.24 4.05
CA ARG A 290 9.90 -10.91 4.07
C ARG A 290 11.23 -10.83 3.30
N ILE A 291 11.79 -11.91 2.75
CA ILE A 291 13.23 -11.96 2.45
C ILE A 291 13.62 -11.82 0.96
N THR A 292 12.69 -11.84 -0.01
CA THR A 292 13.08 -11.88 -1.46
C THR A 292 12.42 -10.83 -2.35
N GLY A 293 11.95 -9.71 -1.79
CA GLY A 293 11.24 -8.69 -2.58
C GLY A 293 12.06 -8.10 -3.74
N LEU A 294 13.35 -7.82 -3.51
CA LEU A 294 14.19 -7.17 -4.52
C LEU A 294 14.66 -8.16 -5.60
N ALA A 295 15.10 -9.35 -5.18
CA ALA A 295 15.51 -10.41 -6.10
C ALA A 295 14.36 -10.85 -7.03
N PHE A 296 13.13 -10.91 -6.51
CA PHE A 296 11.97 -11.33 -7.29
C PHE A 296 11.57 -10.30 -8.36
N THR A 297 11.73 -9.00 -8.10
CA THR A 297 11.42 -7.96 -9.09
C THR A 297 12.39 -7.99 -10.27
N TRP A 298 13.70 -8.11 -10.01
CA TRP A 298 14.71 -8.25 -11.06
C TRP A 298 14.58 -9.56 -11.82
N ALA A 299 14.29 -10.66 -11.12
CA ALA A 299 14.01 -11.94 -11.75
C ALA A 299 12.85 -11.85 -12.76
N ARG A 300 11.76 -11.13 -12.43
CA ARG A 300 10.63 -10.95 -13.36
C ARG A 300 11.03 -10.21 -14.64
N GLY A 301 11.83 -9.14 -14.53
CA GLY A 301 12.36 -8.45 -15.70
C GLY A 301 13.24 -9.35 -16.56
N LEU A 302 14.17 -10.08 -15.92
CA LEU A 302 15.07 -11.01 -16.58
C LEU A 302 14.32 -12.15 -17.28
N ILE A 303 13.33 -12.75 -16.62
CA ILE A 303 12.47 -13.78 -17.22
C ILE A 303 11.76 -13.21 -18.45
N GLY A 304 11.21 -11.99 -18.36
CA GLY A 304 10.57 -11.32 -19.51
C GLY A 304 11.53 -11.12 -20.68
N ALA A 305 12.77 -10.73 -20.42
CA ALA A 305 13.82 -10.60 -21.44
C ALA A 305 14.17 -11.94 -22.09
N ILE A 306 14.38 -12.98 -21.27
CA ILE A 306 14.72 -14.33 -21.74
C ILE A 306 13.58 -14.90 -22.58
N SER A 307 12.33 -14.78 -22.11
CA SER A 307 11.15 -15.21 -22.87
C SER A 307 11.08 -14.51 -24.22
N ALA A 308 11.28 -13.19 -24.27
CA ALA A 308 11.30 -12.43 -25.52
C ALA A 308 12.41 -12.90 -26.48
N LEU A 309 13.61 -13.23 -25.97
CA LEU A 309 14.69 -13.78 -26.77
C LEU A 309 14.38 -15.17 -27.33
N VAL A 310 13.72 -16.03 -26.55
CA VAL A 310 13.28 -17.35 -27.05
C VAL A 310 12.32 -17.19 -28.22
N PHE A 311 11.33 -16.30 -28.12
CA PHE A 311 10.42 -16.02 -29.23
C PHE A 311 11.13 -15.38 -30.42
N TYR A 312 12.10 -14.49 -30.18
CA TYR A 312 12.93 -13.91 -31.23
C TYR A 312 13.64 -14.99 -32.06
N PHE A 313 14.33 -15.94 -31.42
CA PHE A 313 14.99 -17.03 -32.14
C PHE A 313 13.99 -17.96 -32.83
N PHE A 314 12.84 -18.23 -32.20
CA PHE A 314 11.79 -19.06 -32.80
C PHE A 314 11.22 -18.44 -34.08
N LEU A 315 10.96 -17.12 -34.08
CA LEU A 315 10.49 -16.40 -35.26
C LEU A 315 11.51 -16.36 -36.39
N GLN A 316 12.81 -16.55 -36.13
CA GLN A 316 13.82 -16.66 -37.17
C GLN A 316 13.89 -18.03 -37.84
N THR A 317 13.22 -19.03 -37.25
CA THR A 317 13.21 -20.37 -37.84
C THR A 317 12.33 -20.41 -39.10
N PRO A 318 12.70 -21.24 -40.10
CA PRO A 318 11.93 -21.33 -41.34
C PRO A 318 10.49 -21.85 -41.14
N PHE A 319 10.19 -22.44 -39.98
CA PHE A 319 8.84 -22.93 -39.63
C PHE A 319 7.78 -21.83 -39.58
N VAL A 320 8.18 -20.57 -39.36
CA VAL A 320 7.27 -19.42 -39.25
C VAL A 320 7.21 -18.62 -40.57
N GLY A 321 8.10 -18.92 -41.53
CA GLY A 321 8.28 -18.15 -42.77
C GLY A 321 7.03 -18.05 -43.66
N ASP A 322 6.11 -19.00 -43.54
CA ASP A 322 4.89 -19.04 -44.35
C ASP A 322 3.74 -18.14 -43.80
N LEU A 323 3.87 -17.59 -42.58
CA LEU A 323 2.79 -16.83 -41.92
C LEU A 323 2.67 -15.36 -42.34
N GLY A 324 3.26 -14.98 -43.47
CA GLY A 324 3.34 -13.60 -43.93
C GLY A 324 4.52 -12.87 -43.29
N GLY A 325 5.11 -11.93 -44.04
CA GLY A 325 6.41 -11.33 -43.73
C GLY A 325 6.59 -10.92 -42.27
N ILE A 326 7.58 -11.52 -41.62
CA ILE A 326 7.94 -11.21 -40.23
C ILE A 326 8.57 -9.82 -40.21
N THR A 327 7.76 -8.83 -39.83
CA THR A 327 8.24 -7.46 -39.71
C THR A 327 9.00 -7.25 -38.39
N PRO A 328 9.96 -6.32 -38.34
CA PRO A 328 10.66 -5.93 -37.11
C PRO A 328 9.68 -5.48 -36.01
N ALA A 329 8.65 -4.73 -36.39
CA ALA A 329 7.58 -4.30 -35.49
C ALA A 329 6.87 -5.50 -34.86
N LEU A 330 6.56 -6.54 -35.65
CA LEU A 330 5.95 -7.76 -35.14
C LEU A 330 6.86 -8.45 -34.10
N MET A 331 8.17 -8.56 -34.36
CA MET A 331 9.10 -9.17 -33.41
C MET A 331 9.17 -8.41 -32.07
N ILE A 332 9.12 -7.08 -32.10
CA ILE A 332 9.10 -6.24 -30.89
C ILE A 332 7.79 -6.41 -30.11
N VAL A 333 6.65 -6.45 -30.82
CA VAL A 333 5.32 -6.70 -30.22
C VAL A 333 5.25 -8.11 -29.61
N VAL A 334 5.77 -9.12 -30.32
CA VAL A 334 5.86 -10.48 -29.78
C VAL A 334 6.79 -10.54 -28.58
N GLY A 335 7.94 -9.84 -28.60
CA GLY A 335 8.82 -9.73 -27.43
C GLY A 335 8.13 -9.11 -26.22
N PHE A 336 7.41 -8.01 -26.44
CA PHE A 336 6.59 -7.36 -25.41
C PHE A 336 5.55 -8.34 -24.82
N ALA A 337 4.81 -9.03 -25.71
CA ALA A 337 3.80 -10.01 -25.32
C ALA A 337 4.44 -11.23 -24.63
N ALA A 338 5.63 -11.67 -25.03
CA ALA A 338 6.36 -12.75 -24.37
C ALA A 338 6.73 -12.39 -22.94
N GLY A 339 6.99 -11.11 -22.65
CA GLY A 339 7.15 -10.60 -21.29
C GLY A 339 5.93 -10.82 -20.39
N TYR A 340 4.73 -11.05 -20.95
CA TYR A 340 3.52 -11.41 -20.21
C TYR A 340 3.48 -12.88 -19.76
N SER A 341 4.25 -13.75 -20.43
CA SER A 341 4.01 -15.20 -20.42
C SER A 341 4.17 -15.86 -19.05
N GLU A 342 4.87 -15.25 -18.08
CA GLU A 342 5.00 -15.78 -16.71
C GLU A 342 3.65 -16.22 -16.12
N ARG A 343 2.60 -15.41 -16.34
CA ARG A 343 1.23 -15.67 -15.87
C ARG A 343 0.51 -16.75 -16.67
N MET A 344 0.81 -16.84 -17.96
CA MET A 344 0.18 -17.83 -18.84
C MET A 344 0.80 -19.20 -18.64
N VAL A 345 2.13 -19.26 -18.44
CA VAL A 345 2.84 -20.50 -18.17
C VAL A 345 2.40 -21.08 -16.83
N SER A 346 2.34 -20.29 -15.75
CA SER A 346 1.89 -20.84 -14.45
C SER A 346 0.45 -21.34 -14.52
N ARG A 347 -0.46 -20.60 -15.17
CA ARG A 347 -1.87 -21.02 -15.34
C ARG A 347 -2.02 -22.21 -16.27
N ALA A 348 -1.26 -22.27 -17.36
CA ALA A 348 -1.26 -23.40 -18.27
C ALA A 348 -0.72 -24.65 -17.55
N VAL A 349 0.34 -24.51 -16.75
CA VAL A 349 0.86 -25.59 -15.90
C VAL A 349 -0.18 -26.01 -14.87
N GLU A 350 -0.82 -25.09 -14.14
CA GLU A 350 -1.92 -25.39 -13.19
C GLU A 350 -3.09 -26.12 -13.88
N THR A 351 -3.44 -25.71 -15.11
CA THR A 351 -4.52 -26.31 -15.91
C THR A 351 -4.15 -27.71 -16.40
N VAL A 352 -2.92 -27.88 -16.91
CA VAL A 352 -2.43 -29.18 -17.43
C VAL A 352 -2.08 -30.14 -16.30
N SER A 353 -1.63 -29.63 -15.15
CA SER A 353 -1.31 -30.47 -13.98
C SER A 353 -2.57 -30.97 -13.25
N GLY A 354 -3.78 -30.61 -13.71
CA GLY A 354 -5.03 -31.03 -13.08
C GLY A 354 -5.13 -30.60 -11.62
N ALA A 355 -4.37 -29.59 -11.20
CA ALA A 355 -4.41 -29.06 -9.84
C ALA A 355 -5.60 -28.11 -9.65
N THR A 356 -6.74 -28.43 -10.28
CA THR A 356 -8.03 -28.20 -9.66
C THR A 356 -8.04 -29.08 -8.42
N THR A 357 -7.57 -28.51 -7.31
CA THR A 357 -8.04 -28.96 -6.00
C THR A 357 -9.55 -28.75 -6.05
N ASP A 358 -10.26 -29.78 -6.47
CA ASP A 358 -11.66 -29.95 -6.19
C ASP A 358 -11.77 -29.83 -4.67
N ALA A 359 -12.09 -28.62 -4.22
CA ALA A 359 -12.78 -28.40 -2.98
C ALA A 359 -14.21 -28.91 -3.20
N GLU A 360 -14.30 -30.22 -3.42
CA GLU A 360 -15.46 -31.02 -3.10
C GLU A 360 -15.38 -31.21 -1.57
N SER A 361 -16.12 -30.38 -0.85
CA SER A 361 -16.53 -30.67 0.50
C SER A 361 -17.98 -30.22 0.64
N ASP A 362 -18.83 -31.23 0.73
CA ASP A 362 -20.14 -31.22 1.39
C ASP A 362 -20.16 -30.41 2.70
#